data_AF-A0A7C4LU00-F1
#
_entry.id   AF-A0A7C4LU00-F1
#
_cell.length_a   1.000
_cell.length_b   1.000
_cell.length_c   1.000
_cell.angle_alpha   90.00
_cell.angle_beta   90.00
_cell.angle_gamma   90.00
#
_symmetry.space_group_name_H-M   'P 1'
#
loop_
_entity.id
_entity.type
_entity.pdbx_description
1 polymer ?
#
loop_
_entity_poly.entity_id
_entity_poly.type
_entity_poly.pdbx_seq_one_letter_code
_entity_poly.pdbx_strand_id
1 'polypeptide(L)' 'MKKVLRYLADHQRRFIAELGEYVSFPSVSAQASHASDLRRCAEWLANHCRQIGLETRLYPTRGNPIVVA' A
#
# COMPACT_ATOMS: atom_id res chain seq x y z
N MET A 1 17.48 8.49 -17.84
CA MET A 1 17.63 9.01 -16.46
C MET A 1 16.95 10.35 -16.18
N LYS A 2 17.28 11.46 -16.87
CA LYS A 2 16.81 12.82 -16.51
C LYS A 2 15.28 12.98 -16.40
N LYS A 3 14.51 12.35 -17.29
CA LYS A 3 13.03 12.39 -17.26
C LYS A 3 12.44 11.73 -16.01
N VAL A 4 13.01 10.61 -15.58
CA VAL A 4 12.57 9.88 -14.38
C VAL A 4 12.86 10.71 -13.12
N LEU A 5 14.06 11.26 -13.00
CA LEU A 5 14.44 12.09 -11.85
C LEU A 5 13.56 13.35 -11.73
N ARG A 6 13.19 13.96 -12.85
CA ARG A 6 12.25 15.10 -12.87
C ARG A 6 10.86 14.71 -12.39
N TYR A 7 10.30 13.60 -12.89
CA TYR A 7 9.03 13.07 -12.42
C TYR A 7 9.05 12.79 -10.91
N LEU A 8 10.14 12.19 -10.41
CA LEU A 8 10.28 11.95 -8.98
C LEU A 8 10.25 13.26 -8.16
N ALA A 9 10.98 14.29 -8.60
CA ALA A 9 11.00 15.58 -7.94
C ALA A 9 9.63 16.29 -7.98
N ASP A 10 8.99 16.31 -9.15
CA ASP A 10 7.70 17.00 -9.37
C ASP A 10 6.56 16.34 -8.56
N HIS A 11 6.66 15.04 -8.27
CA HIS A 11 5.63 14.28 -7.56
C HIS A 11 5.99 13.90 -6.12
N GLN A 12 7.14 14.35 -5.60
CA GLN A 12 7.65 13.98 -4.27
C GLN A 12 6.61 14.18 -3.15
N ARG A 13 5.89 15.32 -3.17
CA ARG A 13 4.87 15.62 -2.13
C ARG A 13 3.75 14.59 -2.11
N ARG A 14 3.30 14.13 -3.28
CA ARG A 14 2.29 13.08 -3.40
C ARG A 14 2.80 11.76 -2.83
N PHE A 15 4.02 11.35 -3.20
CA PHE A 15 4.59 10.09 -2.70
C PHE A 15 4.77 10.06 -1.19
N ILE A 16 5.19 11.19 -0.59
CA ILE A 16 5.30 11.31 0.87
C ILE A 16 3.92 11.22 1.53
N ALA A 17 2.89 11.85 0.95
CA ALA A 17 1.53 11.78 1.47
C ALA A 17 0.95 10.35 1.38
N GLU A 18 1.12 9.68 0.23
CA GLU A 18 0.71 8.29 0.02
C GLU A 18 1.44 7.34 0.98
N LEU A 19 2.75 7.52 1.19
CA LEU A 19 3.51 6.76 2.19
C LEU A 19 2.99 7.04 3.60
N GLY A 20 2.69 8.29 3.92
CA GLY A 20 2.11 8.69 5.21
C GLY A 20 0.78 8.01 5.48
N GLU A 21 -0.10 7.95 4.49
CA GLU A 21 -1.36 7.21 4.57
C GLU A 21 -1.12 5.70 4.77
N TYR A 22 -0.20 5.12 4.00
CA TYR A 22 0.14 3.69 4.09
C TYR A 22 0.69 3.29 5.47
N VAL A 23 1.55 4.10 6.08
CA VAL A 23 2.11 3.78 7.41
C VAL A 23 1.19 4.17 8.57
N SER A 24 0.07 4.86 8.30
CA SER A 24 -0.90 5.27 9.33
C SER A 24 -1.77 4.11 9.82
N PHE A 25 -1.89 3.04 9.03
CA PHE A 25 -2.63 1.84 9.44
C PHE A 25 -1.86 1.13 10.55
N PRO A 26 -2.48 0.87 11.73
CA PRO A 26 -1.83 0.11 12.79
C PRO A 26 -1.89 -1.41 12.47
N SER A 27 -1.36 -1.83 11.32
CA SER A 27 -1.43 -3.20 10.81
C SER A 27 -0.39 -4.13 11.45
N VAL A 28 -0.37 -4.21 12.78
CA VAL A 28 0.61 -5.03 13.54
C VAL A 28 0.18 -6.50 13.56
N SER A 29 0.83 -7.33 12.75
CA SER A 29 0.46 -8.75 12.55
C SER A 29 0.56 -9.64 13.79
N ALA A 30 1.43 -9.30 14.75
CA ALA A 30 1.58 -10.03 16.00
C ALA A 30 0.44 -9.77 17.00
N GLN A 31 -0.40 -8.75 16.77
CA GLN A 31 -1.48 -8.35 17.66
C GLN A 31 -2.83 -8.62 16.99
N ALA A 32 -3.55 -9.64 17.47
CA ALA A 32 -4.83 -10.05 16.87
C ALA A 32 -5.90 -8.95 16.86
N SER A 33 -5.84 -7.99 17.80
CA SER A 33 -6.71 -6.80 17.83
C SER A 33 -6.61 -5.94 16.55
N HIS A 34 -5.48 -6.00 15.85
CA HIS A 34 -5.22 -5.24 14.63
C HIS A 34 -5.56 -6.00 13.34
N ALA A 35 -6.25 -7.14 13.41
CA ALA A 35 -6.62 -7.91 12.22
C ALA A 35 -7.46 -7.10 11.21
N SER A 36 -8.36 -6.24 11.71
CA SER A 36 -9.17 -5.36 10.86
C SER A 36 -8.34 -4.24 10.21
N ASP A 37 -7.41 -3.65 10.95
CA ASP A 37 -6.45 -2.65 10.46
C ASP A 37 -5.55 -3.22 9.38
N LEU A 38 -5.05 -4.44 9.58
CA LEU A 38 -4.23 -5.15 8.63
C LEU A 38 -4.97 -5.42 7.32
N ARG A 39 -6.25 -5.82 7.41
CA ARG A 39 -7.08 -6.01 6.21
C ARG A 39 -7.32 -4.70 5.46
N ARG A 40 -7.62 -3.61 6.18
CA ARG A 40 -7.77 -2.26 5.58
C ARG A 40 -6.49 -1.79 4.91
N CYS A 41 -5.35 -2.01 5.53
CA CYS A 41 -4.03 -1.71 4.98
C CYS A 41 -3.77 -2.47 3.67
N ALA A 42 -4.08 -3.77 3.64
CA ALA A 42 -3.91 -4.60 2.45
C ALA A 42 -4.87 -4.20 1.31
N GLU A 43 -6.10 -3.83 1.62
CA GLU A 43 -7.08 -3.31 0.66
C GLU A 43 -6.64 -1.98 0.07
N TRP A 44 -6.15 -1.06 0.93
CA TRP A 44 -5.58 0.21 0.50
C TRP A 44 -4.40 0.00 -0.44
N LEU A 45 -3.44 -0.86 -0.06
CA LEU A 45 -2.26 -1.15 -0.88
C LEU A 45 -2.65 -1.74 -2.23
N ALA A 46 -3.58 -2.69 -2.23
CA ALA A 46 -4.07 -3.29 -3.47
C ALA A 46 -4.71 -2.24 -4.40
N ASN A 47 -5.46 -1.28 -3.85
CA ASN A 47 -6.06 -0.20 -4.62
C ASN A 47 -5.01 0.79 -5.14
N HIS A 48 -4.03 1.15 -4.31
CA HIS A 48 -2.94 2.03 -4.71
C HIS A 48 -2.15 1.43 -5.89
N CYS A 49 -1.78 0.15 -5.83
CA CYS A 49 -1.11 -0.56 -6.92
C CYS A 49 -1.94 -0.55 -8.22
N ARG A 50 -3.26 -0.78 -8.16
CA ARG A 50 -4.13 -0.67 -9.35
C ARG A 50 -4.15 0.74 -9.93
N GLN A 51 -4.23 1.77 -9.09
CA GLN A 51 -4.27 3.16 -9.53
C GLN A 51 -2.99 3.58 -10.27
N ILE A 52 -1.83 3.02 -9.90
CA ILE A 52 -0.56 3.27 -10.59
C ILE A 52 -0.34 2.34 -11.80
N GLY A 53 -1.32 1.48 -12.14
CA GLY A 53 -1.34 0.68 -13.36
C GLY A 53 -0.79 -0.74 -13.23
N LEU A 54 -0.64 -1.27 -12.01
CA LEU A 54 -0.20 -2.65 -11.78
C LEU A 54 -1.35 -3.67 -11.85
N GLU A 55 -1.08 -4.91 -12.27
CA GLU A 55 -2.06 -6.00 -12.22
C GLU A 55 -2.12 -6.54 -10.79
N THR A 56 -3.08 -6.05 -10.00
CA THR A 56 -3.10 -6.34 -8.56
C THR A 56 -4.26 -7.20 -8.09
N ARG A 57 -3.94 -8.23 -7.29
CA ARG A 57 -4.89 -9.13 -6.64
C ARG A 57 -4.62 -9.21 -5.13
N LEU A 58 -5.70 -9.30 -4.37
CA LEU A 58 -5.70 -9.52 -2.93
C LEU A 58 -6.18 -10.95 -2.66
N TYR A 59 -5.31 -11.78 -2.11
CA TYR A 59 -5.61 -13.19 -1.82
C TYR A 59 -5.93 -13.39 -0.33
N PRO A 60 -7.10 -13.92 0.01
CA PRO A 60 -7.39 -14.33 1.39
C PRO A 60 -6.54 -15.56 1.76
N THR A 61 -6.11 -15.62 3.02
CA THR A 61 -5.42 -16.79 3.59
C THR A 61 -6.07 -17.18 4.91
N ARG A 62 -5.57 -18.23 5.57
CA ARG A 62 -5.97 -18.56 6.96
C ARG A 62 -5.53 -17.50 7.97
N GLY A 63 -4.53 -16.69 7.63
CA GLY A 63 -4.04 -15.59 8.46
C GLY A 63 -4.14 -14.28 7.70
N ASN A 64 -3.01 -13.58 7.58
CA ASN A 64 -2.97 -12.27 6.93
C ASN A 64 -3.14 -12.41 5.40
N PRO A 65 -3.90 -11.52 4.75
CA PRO A 65 -4.04 -11.50 3.30
C PRO A 65 -2.71 -11.19 2.61
N ILE A 66 -2.60 -11.60 1.35
CA ILE A 66 -1.43 -11.35 0.50
C ILE A 66 -1.84 -10.44 -0.66
N VAL A 67 -1.08 -9.37 -0.89
CA VAL A 67 -1.19 -8.53 -2.10
C VAL A 67 -0.14 -8.99 -3.10
N VAL A 68 -0.54 -9.25 -4.33
CA VAL A 68 0.35 -9.48 -5.49
C VAL A 68 0.03 -8.42 -6.53
N ALA A 69 1.02 -7.65 -6.96
CA ALA A 69 0.90 -6.51 -7.87
C ALA A 69 1.97 -6.55 -8.96
#